data_AF-A0A224A975-F1
#
_entry.id   AF-A0A224A975-F1
#
_cell.length_a   1.000
_cell.length_b   1.000
_cell.length_c   1.000
_cell.angle_alpha   90.00
_cell.angle_beta   90.00
_cell.angle_gamma   90.00
#
_symmetry.space_group_name_H-M   'P 1'
#
loop_
_entity.id
_entity.type
_entity.pdbx_description
1 polymer ?
#
loop_
_entity_poly.entity_id
_entity_poly.type
_entity_poly.pdbx_seq_one_letter_code
_entity_poly.pdbx_strand_id
1 'polypeptide(L)'
;MTNKEILGKLYKLLSYSEDLKYHYNVYQLLLFHFQNKEPEKFFGLIEDNLKQVHPLFHTVFKTFLKNKEKIVNLSNYPIPTQN
;
A
#
# COMPACT_ATOMS: atom_id res chain seq x y z
N MET A 1 -8.60 8.81 -22.08
CA MET A 1 -8.08 7.63 -21.34
C MET A 1 -8.63 7.70 -19.93
N THR A 2 -9.41 6.71 -19.52
CA THR A 2 -10.07 6.72 -18.20
C THR A 2 -9.21 6.01 -17.15
N ASN A 3 -9.39 6.31 -15.86
CA ASN A 3 -8.68 5.63 -14.76
C ASN A 3 -8.79 4.09 -14.84
N LYS A 4 -9.91 3.58 -15.37
CA LYS A 4 -10.12 2.14 -15.62
C LYS A 4 -9.16 1.56 -16.67
N GLU A 5 -8.86 2.28 -17.74
CA GLU A 5 -7.93 1.81 -18.77
C GLU A 5 -6.48 1.81 -18.28
N ILE A 6 -6.11 2.80 -17.46
CA ILE A 6 -4.78 2.87 -16.84
C ILE A 6 -4.60 1.69 -15.89
N LEU A 7 -5.60 1.40 -15.05
CA LEU A 7 -5.59 0.24 -14.16
C LEU A 7 -5.51 -1.08 -14.95
N GLY A 8 -6.25 -1.21 -16.05
CA GLY A 8 -6.20 -2.42 -16.89
C GLY A 8 -4.85 -2.66 -17.56
N LYS A 9 -4.19 -1.59 -18.04
CA LYS A 9 -2.84 -1.69 -18.63
C LYS A 9 -1.77 -2.04 -17.58
N LEU A 10 -1.87 -1.45 -16.39
CA LEU A 10 -1.01 -1.82 -15.26
C LEU A 10 -1.24 -3.29 -14.87
N TYR A 11 -2.49 -3.72 -14.75
CA TYR A 11 -2.83 -5.12 -14.43
C TYR A 11 -2.20 -6.11 -15.43
N LYS A 12 -2.27 -5.79 -16.73
CA LYS A 12 -1.68 -6.62 -17.80
C LYS A 12 -0.16 -6.64 -17.78
N LEU A 13 0.50 -5.53 -17.48
CA LEU A 13 1.96 -5.47 -17.33
C LEU A 13 2.43 -6.23 -16.08
N LEU A 14 1.67 -6.13 -14.99
CA LEU A 14 1.98 -6.75 -13.71
C LEU A 14 1.68 -8.26 -13.70
N SER A 15 0.84 -8.75 -14.63
CA SER A 15 0.58 -10.19 -14.80
C SER A 15 1.69 -10.97 -15.51
N TYR A 16 2.68 -10.30 -16.11
CA TYR A 16 3.77 -10.95 -16.86
C TYR A 16 4.90 -11.54 -16.01
N SER A 17 4.92 -11.28 -14.70
CA SER A 17 5.88 -11.87 -13.77
C SER A 17 5.14 -12.31 -12.51
N GLU A 18 5.34 -13.57 -12.07
CA GLU A 18 4.70 -14.09 -10.85
C GLU A 18 5.11 -13.27 -9.61
N ASP A 19 6.36 -12.84 -9.53
CA ASP A 19 6.85 -11.88 -8.53
C ASP A 19 6.07 -10.56 -8.56
N LEU A 20 5.87 -10.00 -9.75
CA LEU A 20 5.21 -8.71 -9.94
C LEU A 20 3.71 -8.79 -9.65
N LYS A 21 3.09 -9.95 -9.92
CA LYS A 21 1.70 -10.28 -9.58
C LYS A 21 1.50 -10.46 -8.08
N TYR A 22 2.44 -11.11 -7.40
CA TYR A 22 2.44 -11.23 -5.93
C TYR A 22 2.57 -9.85 -5.26
N HIS A 23 3.50 -9.01 -5.74
CA HIS A 23 3.65 -7.64 -5.25
C HIS A 23 2.45 -6.76 -5.54
N TYR A 24 1.74 -6.99 -6.64
CA TYR A 24 0.53 -6.25 -6.95
C TYR A 24 -0.60 -6.54 -5.95
N ASN A 25 -0.80 -7.80 -5.55
CA ASN A 25 -1.80 -8.15 -4.54
C ASN A 25 -1.50 -7.51 -3.19
N VAL A 26 -0.23 -7.54 -2.75
CA VAL A 26 0.20 -6.87 -1.51
C VAL A 26 -0.07 -5.37 -1.61
N TYR A 27 0.20 -4.74 -2.75
CA TYR A 27 -0.08 -3.31 -2.95
C TYR A 27 -1.57 -2.97 -2.93
N GLN A 28 -2.42 -3.78 -3.56
CA GLN A 28 -3.88 -3.60 -3.52
C GLN A 28 -4.42 -3.70 -2.09
N LEU A 29 -3.95 -4.68 -1.32
CA LEU A 29 -4.34 -4.85 0.08
C LEU A 29 -3.82 -3.70 0.97
N LEU A 30 -2.59 -3.21 0.73
CA LEU A 30 -2.06 -2.04 1.43
C LEU A 30 -2.92 -0.80 1.19
N LEU A 31 -3.28 -0.52 -0.07
CA LEU A 31 -4.17 0.59 -0.41
C LEU A 31 -5.55 0.44 0.24
N PHE A 32 -6.10 -0.78 0.22
CA PHE A 32 -7.40 -1.08 0.82
C PHE A 32 -7.41 -0.76 2.33
N HIS A 33 -6.44 -1.26 3.10
CA HIS A 33 -6.39 -0.99 4.54
C HIS A 33 -6.10 0.48 4.84
N PHE A 34 -5.29 1.14 4.02
CA PHE A 34 -5.02 2.57 4.18
C PHE A 34 -6.27 3.42 3.96
N GLN A 35 -7.03 3.15 2.89
CA GLN A 35 -8.29 3.86 2.57
C GLN A 35 -9.37 3.63 3.63
N ASN A 36 -9.47 2.42 4.16
CA ASN A 36 -10.44 2.08 5.21
C ASN A 36 -10.01 2.53 6.61
N LYS A 37 -8.87 3.23 6.75
CA LYS A 37 -8.30 3.65 8.04
C LYS A 37 -8.16 2.47 9.01
N GLU A 38 -7.65 1.34 8.51
CA GLU A 38 -7.36 0.14 9.30
C GLU A 38 -5.83 0.03 9.55
N PRO A 39 -5.23 0.89 10.39
CA PRO A 39 -3.78 0.98 10.54
C PRO A 39 -3.17 -0.33 11.05
N GLU A 40 -3.86 -1.06 11.91
CA GLU A 40 -3.38 -2.35 12.44
C GLU A 40 -3.17 -3.38 11.33
N LYS A 41 -4.16 -3.54 10.45
CA LYS A 41 -4.07 -4.44 9.29
C LYS A 41 -3.06 -3.95 8.25
N PHE A 42 -2.99 -2.63 8.05
CA PHE A 42 -2.01 -2.01 7.17
C PHE A 42 -0.57 -2.33 7.61
N PHE A 43 -0.25 -2.12 8.89
CA PHE A 43 1.09 -2.38 9.41
C PHE A 43 1.39 -3.86 9.54
N GLY A 44 0.42 -4.70 9.91
CA GLY A 44 0.59 -6.16 9.91
C GLY A 44 0.99 -6.69 8.53
N LEU A 45 0.32 -6.22 7.48
CA LEU A 45 0.65 -6.61 6.10
C LEU A 45 2.06 -6.16 5.67
N ILE A 46 2.52 -4.99 6.14
CA ILE A 46 3.89 -4.52 5.90
C ILE A 46 4.92 -5.43 6.58
N GLU A 47 4.68 -5.78 7.85
CA GLU A 47 5.57 -6.64 8.65
C GLU A 47 5.68 -8.05 8.03
N ASP A 48 4.56 -8.63 7.62
CA ASP A 48 4.48 -9.97 7.00
C ASP A 48 5.20 -10.05 5.63
N ASN A 49 5.17 -8.95 4.88
CA ASN A 49 5.74 -8.91 3.52
C ASN A 49 7.15 -8.30 3.45
N LEU A 50 7.72 -7.85 4.56
CA LEU A 50 9.00 -7.12 4.57
C LEU A 50 10.16 -7.91 3.93
N LYS A 51 10.19 -9.23 4.11
CA LYS A 51 11.23 -10.11 3.55
C LYS A 51 11.01 -10.50 2.10
N GLN A 52 9.76 -10.45 1.65
CA GLN A 52 9.34 -10.93 0.33
C GLN A 52 9.16 -9.77 -0.65
N VAL A 53 8.95 -8.55 -0.16
CA VAL A 53 8.73 -7.38 -1.01
C VAL A 53 10.00 -7.00 -1.76
N HIS A 54 9.82 -6.58 -3.02
CA HIS A 54 10.90 -6.11 -3.87
C HIS A 54 11.77 -5.04 -3.17
N PRO A 55 13.12 -5.08 -3.30
CA PRO A 55 14.05 -4.22 -2.56
C PRO A 55 13.74 -2.71 -2.63
N LEU A 56 13.19 -2.25 -3.75
CA LEU A 56 12.76 -0.87 -3.96
C LEU A 56 11.74 -0.39 -2.90
N PHE A 57 10.81 -1.26 -2.50
CA PHE A 57 9.77 -0.94 -1.50
C PHE A 57 10.24 -1.16 -0.07
N HIS A 58 11.38 -1.81 0.12
CA HIS A 58 11.90 -2.12 1.44
C HIS A 58 12.17 -0.84 2.24
N THR A 59 12.72 0.19 1.60
CA THR A 59 12.94 1.52 2.20
C THR A 59 11.63 2.23 2.53
N VAL A 60 10.63 2.10 1.66
CA VAL A 60 9.29 2.68 1.86
C VAL A 60 8.62 2.05 3.07
N PHE A 61 8.64 0.71 3.16
CA PHE A 61 8.04 -0.04 4.27
C PHE A 61 8.74 0.25 5.60
N LYS A 62 10.08 0.31 5.61
CA LYS A 62 10.84 0.74 6.79
C LYS A 62 10.48 2.16 7.24
N THR A 63 10.24 3.07 6.30
CA THR A 63 9.84 4.45 6.60
C THR A 63 8.44 4.49 7.21
N PHE A 64 7.50 3.70 6.70
CA PHE A 64 6.18 3.58 7.30
C PHE A 64 6.26 3.02 8.72
N LEU A 65 6.99 1.93 8.95
CA LEU A 65 7.16 1.34 10.29
C LEU A 65 7.78 2.32 11.29
N LYS A 66 8.81 3.07 10.87
CA LYS A 66 9.44 4.12 11.71
C LYS A 66 8.47 5.22 12.13
N ASN A 67 7.48 5.52 11.29
CA ASN A 67 6.49 6.56 11.53
C ASN A 67 5.11 6.00 11.93
N LYS A 68 5.04 4.73 12.37
CA LYS A 68 3.79 4.02 12.68
C LYS A 68 2.85 4.84 13.56
N GLU A 69 3.31 5.27 14.73
CA GLU A 69 2.51 6.06 15.66
C GLU A 69 1.99 7.38 15.06
N LYS A 70 2.83 8.07 14.29
CA LYS A 70 2.44 9.32 13.62
C LYS A 70 1.36 9.08 12.58
N ILE A 71 1.48 8.01 11.79
CA ILE A 71 0.52 7.64 10.75
C ILE A 71 -0.80 7.20 11.38
N VAL A 72 -0.77 6.38 12.43
CA VAL A 72 -1.98 5.98 13.17
C VAL A 72 -2.68 7.21 13.75
N ASN A 73 -1.92 8.12 14.38
CA ASN A 73 -2.48 9.36 14.92
C ASN A 73 -3.10 10.23 13.82
N LEU A 74 -2.44 10.39 12.67
CA LEU A 74 -2.97 11.16 11.53
C LEU A 74 -4.22 10.53 10.92
N SER A 75 -4.32 9.20 10.85
CA SER A 75 -5.51 8.51 10.35
C SER A 75 -6.76 8.77 11.21
N ASN A 76 -6.56 9.00 12.51
CA ASN A 76 -7.63 9.32 13.45
C ASN A 76 -8.13 10.76 13.35
N TYR A 77 -7.38 11.66 12.69
CA TYR A 77 -7.86 13.01 12.43
C TYR A 77 -8.86 13.02 11.26
N PRO A 78 -9.98 13.76 11.37
CA PRO A 78 -10.79 14.09 10.21
C PRO A 78 -9.94 14.96 9.27
N ILE A 79 -9.95 14.63 7.97
CA ILE A 79 -9.32 15.47 6.96
C ILE A 79 -10.05 16.81 7.03
N PRO A 80 -9.37 17.95 7.32
CA PRO A 80 -10.03 19.24 7.35
C PRO A 80 -10.58 19.49 5.94
N THR A 81 -11.91 19.57 5.82
CA THR A 81 -12.54 20.03 4.59
C THR A 81 -12.08 21.47 4.38
N GLN A 82 -11.30 21.70 3.33
CA GLN A 82 -11.00 23.06 2.90
C GLN A 82 -12.34 23.68 2.46
N ASN A 83 -12.83 24.63 3.26
CA ASN A 83 -13.94 25.52 2.94
C ASN A 83 -13.53 26.53 1.86
#